data_AF-A0A351L5B1-F1
#
_entry.id   AF-A0A351L5B1-F1
#
_cell.length_a   1.000
_cell.length_b   1.000
_cell.length_c   1.000
_cell.angle_alpha   90.00
_cell.angle_beta   90.00
_cell.angle_gamma   90.00
#
_symmetry.space_group_name_H-M   'P 1'
#
loop_
_entity.id
_entity.type
_entity.pdbx_description
1 polymer ?
#
loop_
_entity_poly.entity_id
_entity_poly.type
_entity_poly.pdbx_seq_one_letter_code
_entity_poly.pdbx_strand_id
1 'polypeptide(L)'
;MPLDPQAEKILKLIAKLNIPPLPTLEPATAREITAQYRGKPRRSHFVPKVTNRTIKTPVGDIPIRIYTPKGNAPMPALVYFHGGGWVLGDLDAADSICWNLSLKAECVVVSVDYRLAPEHKFPAALDDAYAALKWVVANAIELHIDPARVGVGGDSAGGNIAAAVALMARDKGEPKLVYQLLIYPVIQNNFNTESYLKYANGFGLTRDEMIWFWQHYLADEADAQN
;
A
#
# COMPACT_ATOMS: atom_id res chain seq x y z
N MET A 1 5.23 -19.67 19.41
CA MET A 1 6.40 -19.89 18.53
C MET A 1 7.40 -18.79 18.81
N PRO A 2 8.70 -19.10 18.91
CA PRO A 2 9.72 -18.06 18.99
C PRO A 2 9.72 -17.20 17.73
N LEU A 3 10.13 -15.94 17.84
CA LEU A 3 10.32 -15.06 16.69
C LEU A 3 11.46 -15.58 15.81
N ASP A 4 11.38 -15.30 14.50
CA ASP A 4 12.53 -15.49 13.61
C ASP A 4 13.71 -14.63 14.11
N PRO A 5 14.95 -15.16 14.15
CA PRO A 5 16.12 -14.41 14.64
C PRO A 5 16.36 -13.08 13.91
N GLN A 6 16.03 -12.99 12.62
CA GLN A 6 16.14 -11.75 11.85
C GLN A 6 15.08 -10.74 12.28
N ALA A 7 13.84 -11.19 12.54
CA ALA A 7 12.78 -10.35 13.05
C ALA A 7 13.12 -9.81 14.45
N GLU A 8 13.63 -10.66 15.34
CA GLU A 8 14.07 -10.24 16.67
C GLU A 8 15.18 -9.17 16.60
N LYS A 9 16.14 -9.34 15.68
CA LYS A 9 17.20 -8.35 15.44
C LYS A 9 16.63 -7.01 14.94
N ILE A 10 15.64 -7.05 14.05
CA ILE A 10 14.98 -5.84 13.55
C ILE A 10 14.23 -5.14 14.68
N LEU A 11 13.49 -5.86 15.52
CA LEU A 11 12.79 -5.26 16.68
C LEU A 11 13.77 -4.59 17.65
N LYS A 12 14.92 -5.22 17.92
CA LYS A 12 15.99 -4.61 18.73
C LYS A 12 16.59 -3.37 18.08
N LEU A 13 16.68 -3.31 16.75
CA LEU A 13 17.14 -2.13 16.02
C LEU A 13 16.11 -1.00 16.08
N ILE A 14 14.83 -1.30 15.86
CA ILE A 14 13.73 -0.34 15.94
C ILE A 14 13.64 0.26 17.36
N ALA A 15 13.71 -0.58 18.39
CA ALA A 15 13.69 -0.12 19.78
C ALA A 15 14.82 0.87 20.10
N LYS A 16 16.00 0.72 19.48
CA LYS A 16 17.14 1.65 19.65
C LYS A 16 16.95 3.00 18.97
N LEU A 17 16.01 3.11 18.02
CA LEU A 17 15.72 4.39 17.36
C LEU A 17 15.04 5.38 18.32
N ASN A 18 14.44 4.88 19.42
CA ASN A 18 13.73 5.69 20.41
C ASN A 18 12.73 6.67 19.78
N ILE A 19 12.06 6.22 18.69
CA ILE A 19 11.02 6.99 18.03
C ILE A 19 9.84 7.10 19.00
N PRO A 20 9.31 8.32 19.26
CA PRO A 20 8.11 8.47 20.08
C PRO A 20 6.95 7.64 19.50
N PRO A 21 6.07 7.05 20.34
CA PRO A 21 4.92 6.31 19.85
C PRO A 21 4.11 7.16 18.86
N LEU A 22 3.73 6.62 17.70
CA LEU A 22 3.00 7.38 16.68
C LEU A 22 1.75 8.10 17.22
N PRO A 23 0.99 7.54 18.18
CA PRO A 23 -0.16 8.24 18.74
C PRO A 23 0.13 9.55 19.46
N THR A 24 1.40 9.80 19.79
CA THR A 24 1.87 11.05 20.43
C THR A 24 2.36 12.10 19.43
N LEU A 25 2.39 11.77 18.14
CA LEU A 25 2.92 12.62 17.08
C LEU A 25 1.80 13.19 16.21
N GLU A 26 2.01 14.41 15.73
CA GLU A 26 1.23 14.93 14.60
C GLU A 26 1.54 14.13 13.33
N PRO A 27 0.54 13.86 12.46
CA PRO A 27 0.73 13.06 11.25
C PRO A 27 1.88 13.51 10.35
N ALA A 28 2.06 14.82 10.16
CA ALA A 28 3.16 15.37 9.38
C ALA A 28 4.54 15.00 9.97
N THR A 29 4.70 15.14 11.28
CA THR A 29 5.92 14.75 11.99
C THR A 29 6.16 13.24 11.94
N ALA A 30 5.09 12.44 12.08
CA ALA A 30 5.19 10.99 11.94
C ALA A 30 5.69 10.57 10.54
N ARG A 31 5.22 11.24 9.47
CA ARG A 31 5.70 11.02 8.09
C ARG A 31 7.17 11.36 7.94
N GLU A 32 7.61 12.53 8.43
CA GLU A 32 9.01 12.95 8.36
C GLU A 32 9.95 11.96 9.07
N ILE A 33 9.62 11.57 10.30
CA ILE A 33 10.39 10.61 11.09
C ILE A 33 10.46 9.26 10.38
N THR A 34 9.31 8.72 9.96
CA THR A 34 9.28 7.40 9.31
C THR A 34 9.98 7.38 7.95
N ALA A 35 9.94 8.49 7.19
CA ALA A 35 10.71 8.64 5.97
C ALA A 35 12.23 8.68 6.25
N GLN A 36 12.68 9.36 7.30
CA GLN A 36 14.09 9.43 7.69
C GLN A 36 14.67 8.06 8.07
N TYR A 37 13.89 7.23 8.75
CA TYR A 37 14.31 5.90 9.18
C TYR A 37 14.05 4.80 8.16
N ARG A 38 13.64 5.17 6.94
CA ARG A 38 13.53 4.23 5.84
C ARG A 38 14.90 3.64 5.52
N GLY A 39 14.98 2.31 5.57
CA GLY A 39 16.20 1.60 5.19
C GLY A 39 16.57 1.85 3.74
N LYS A 40 17.84 1.61 3.39
CA LYS A 40 18.28 1.67 1.99
C LYS A 40 17.41 0.73 1.13
N PRO A 41 17.00 1.15 -0.08
CA PRO A 41 16.24 0.31 -0.98
C PRO A 41 16.93 -1.05 -1.21
N ARG A 42 16.19 -2.14 -1.01
CA ARG A 42 16.67 -3.51 -1.20
C ARG A 42 16.21 -4.01 -2.56
N ARG A 43 16.93 -3.62 -3.61
CA ARG A 43 16.62 -3.95 -5.00
C ARG A 43 17.44 -5.16 -5.47
N SER A 44 16.83 -6.01 -6.30
CA SER A 44 17.57 -7.04 -7.04
C SER A 44 18.54 -6.42 -8.05
N HIS A 45 19.57 -7.17 -8.48
CA HIS A 45 20.60 -6.72 -9.42
C HIS A 45 20.05 -6.41 -10.83
N PHE A 46 18.93 -7.01 -11.23
CA PHE A 46 18.25 -6.66 -12.47
C PHE A 46 17.42 -5.39 -12.27
N VAL A 47 17.39 -4.54 -13.31
CA VAL A 47 16.78 -3.22 -13.25
C VAL A 47 15.56 -3.17 -14.18
N PRO A 48 14.32 -3.10 -13.65
CA PRO A 48 13.18 -2.73 -14.47
C PRO A 48 13.34 -1.26 -14.90
N LYS A 49 12.74 -0.89 -16.04
CA LYS A 49 12.59 0.53 -16.38
C LYS A 49 11.64 1.15 -15.36
N VAL A 50 12.08 2.21 -14.70
CA VAL A 50 11.26 2.96 -13.73
C VAL A 50 10.86 4.30 -14.34
N THR A 51 9.57 4.66 -14.24
CA THR A 51 9.07 5.95 -14.72
C THR A 51 8.08 6.52 -13.72
N ASN A 52 8.36 7.74 -13.25
CA ASN A 52 7.42 8.51 -12.43
C ASN A 52 6.50 9.32 -13.35
N ARG A 53 5.21 9.36 -13.03
CA ARG A 53 4.21 10.14 -13.77
C ARG A 53 3.16 10.65 -12.81
N THR A 54 2.49 11.73 -13.19
CA THR A 54 1.23 12.14 -12.57
C THR A 54 0.12 11.87 -13.56
N ILE A 55 -0.84 11.04 -13.18
CA ILE A 55 -2.00 10.71 -14.01
C ILE A 55 -3.16 11.64 -13.69
N LYS A 56 -3.91 12.02 -14.73
CA LYS A 56 -5.13 12.81 -14.60
C LYS A 56 -6.32 11.87 -14.44
N THR A 57 -7.08 12.03 -13.37
CA THR A 57 -8.27 11.22 -13.11
C THR A 57 -9.47 12.11 -12.73
N PRO A 58 -10.71 11.58 -12.77
CA PRO A 58 -11.88 12.34 -12.34
C PRO A 58 -11.84 12.80 -10.88
N VAL A 59 -11.03 12.17 -10.03
CA VAL A 59 -10.89 12.50 -8.59
C VAL A 59 -9.68 13.37 -8.29
N GLY A 60 -8.91 13.74 -9.33
CA GLY A 60 -7.74 14.60 -9.23
C GLY A 60 -6.49 14.01 -9.88
N ASP A 61 -5.38 14.71 -9.67
CA ASP A 61 -4.05 14.29 -10.09
C ASP A 61 -3.51 13.24 -9.11
N ILE A 62 -3.05 12.10 -9.62
CA ILE A 62 -2.50 11.02 -8.79
C ILE A 62 -1.06 10.72 -9.25
N PRO A 63 -0.05 10.92 -8.40
CA PRO A 63 1.30 10.46 -8.70
C PRO A 63 1.36 8.92 -8.74
N ILE A 64 2.08 8.39 -9.71
CA ILE A 64 2.35 6.97 -9.85
C ILE A 64 3.81 6.71 -10.18
N ARG A 65 4.29 5.53 -9.85
CA ARG A 65 5.58 4.99 -10.30
C ARG A 65 5.38 3.66 -11.00
N ILE A 66 5.83 3.59 -12.24
CA ILE A 66 5.69 2.41 -13.10
C ILE A 66 7.02 1.68 -13.13
N TYR A 67 6.98 0.38 -12.86
CA TYR A 67 8.10 -0.55 -12.96
C TYR A 67 7.81 -1.52 -14.10
N THR A 68 8.62 -1.47 -15.15
CA THR A 68 8.46 -2.31 -16.33
C THR A 68 9.64 -3.28 -16.42
N PRO A 69 9.43 -4.60 -16.28
CA PRO A 69 10.50 -5.57 -16.42
C PRO A 69 10.88 -5.72 -17.89
N LYS A 70 12.00 -6.39 -18.17
CA LYS A 70 12.28 -6.85 -19.55
C LYS A 70 11.36 -8.03 -19.85
N GLY A 71 10.82 -8.09 -21.07
CA GLY A 71 9.93 -9.18 -21.48
C GLY A 71 9.16 -8.84 -22.76
N ASN A 72 8.35 -9.80 -23.21
CA ASN A 72 7.50 -9.64 -24.38
C ASN A 72 6.15 -9.03 -23.98
N ALA A 73 5.73 -8.00 -24.72
CA ALA A 73 4.42 -7.38 -24.57
C ALA A 73 3.33 -8.16 -25.33
N PRO A 74 2.04 -8.05 -24.93
CA PRO A 74 1.57 -7.33 -23.76
C PRO A 74 1.85 -8.11 -22.45
N MET A 75 2.28 -7.40 -21.40
CA MET A 75 2.62 -8.00 -20.10
C MET A 75 1.42 -8.00 -19.13
N PRO A 76 1.35 -8.91 -18.15
CA PRO A 76 0.41 -8.76 -17.04
C PRO A 76 0.77 -7.51 -16.22
N ALA A 77 -0.20 -6.97 -15.47
CA ALA A 77 0.01 -5.80 -14.62
C ALA A 77 -0.50 -5.99 -13.19
N LEU A 78 0.17 -5.34 -12.23
CA LEU A 78 -0.25 -5.24 -10.85
C LEU A 78 -0.32 -3.76 -10.45
N VAL A 79 -1.50 -3.27 -10.06
CA VAL A 79 -1.64 -1.97 -9.42
C VAL A 79 -1.38 -2.14 -7.93
N TYR A 80 -0.35 -1.46 -7.40
CA TYR A 80 0.14 -1.66 -6.04
C TYR A 80 -0.17 -0.44 -5.16
N PHE A 81 -0.73 -0.70 -3.98
CA PHE A 81 -1.04 0.29 -2.96
C PHE A 81 -0.14 0.06 -1.75
N HIS A 82 0.57 1.10 -1.32
CA HIS A 82 1.52 0.98 -0.22
C HIS A 82 0.82 0.86 1.15
N GLY A 83 1.50 0.26 2.13
CA GLY A 83 1.09 0.31 3.53
C GLY A 83 1.36 1.65 4.20
N GLY A 84 1.15 1.71 5.53
CA GLY A 84 1.36 2.92 6.33
C GLY A 84 0.11 3.42 7.06
N GLY A 85 -0.90 2.55 7.25
CA GLY A 85 -2.08 2.88 8.03
C GLY A 85 -2.86 4.08 7.48
N TRP A 86 -2.88 4.25 6.15
CA TRP A 86 -3.49 5.39 5.43
C TRP A 86 -2.94 6.79 5.75
N VAL A 87 -2.07 6.90 6.76
CA VAL A 87 -1.50 8.16 7.24
C VAL A 87 -0.05 8.32 6.79
N LEU A 88 0.67 7.22 6.62
CA LEU A 88 2.08 7.17 6.29
C LEU A 88 2.30 6.47 4.94
N GLY A 89 3.56 6.48 4.50
CA GLY A 89 3.99 5.83 3.27
C GLY A 89 3.88 6.76 2.06
N ASP A 90 4.53 6.31 0.99
CA ASP A 90 4.61 7.00 -0.30
C ASP A 90 5.18 6.02 -1.34
N LEU A 91 5.40 6.48 -2.57
CA LEU A 91 6.03 5.69 -3.64
C LEU A 91 7.43 5.16 -3.29
N ASP A 92 8.21 5.91 -2.52
CA ASP A 92 9.55 5.51 -2.12
C ASP A 92 9.52 4.44 -1.00
N ALA A 93 8.44 4.37 -0.20
CA ALA A 93 8.24 3.36 0.84
C ALA A 93 7.98 1.99 0.22
N ALA A 94 7.16 1.95 -0.84
CA ALA A 94 6.84 0.75 -1.58
C ALA A 94 7.89 0.37 -2.63
N ASP A 95 8.91 1.20 -2.86
CA ASP A 95 9.78 1.08 -4.02
C ASP A 95 10.49 -0.27 -4.12
N SER A 96 11.05 -0.74 -3.01
CA SER A 96 11.74 -2.03 -2.99
C SER A 96 10.78 -3.19 -3.24
N ILE A 97 9.56 -3.12 -2.73
CA ILE A 97 8.55 -4.16 -2.94
C ILE A 97 8.13 -4.16 -4.41
N CYS A 98 7.75 -3.01 -4.96
CA CYS A 98 7.30 -2.90 -6.35
C CYS A 98 8.38 -3.29 -7.36
N TRP A 99 9.63 -2.86 -7.11
CA TRP A 99 10.78 -3.26 -7.91
C TRP A 99 10.94 -4.79 -7.95
N ASN A 100 10.93 -5.44 -6.78
CA ASN A 100 11.12 -6.88 -6.71
C ASN A 100 9.92 -7.66 -7.24
N LEU A 101 8.68 -7.18 -7.04
CA LEU A 101 7.49 -7.79 -7.60
C LEU A 101 7.53 -7.74 -9.12
N SER A 102 7.84 -6.59 -9.70
CA SER A 102 7.92 -6.43 -11.16
C SER A 102 8.91 -7.39 -11.79
N LEU A 103 10.09 -7.55 -11.17
CA LEU A 103 11.11 -8.46 -11.65
C LEU A 103 10.76 -9.94 -11.45
N LYS A 104 10.29 -10.32 -10.26
CA LYS A 104 10.09 -11.73 -9.91
C LYS A 104 8.81 -12.31 -10.49
N ALA A 105 7.79 -11.49 -10.68
CA ALA A 105 6.52 -11.88 -11.29
C ALA A 105 6.44 -11.56 -12.78
N GLU A 106 7.50 -10.97 -13.35
CA GLU A 106 7.58 -10.58 -14.78
C GLU A 106 6.36 -9.79 -15.25
N CYS A 107 5.91 -8.85 -14.41
CA CYS A 107 4.74 -8.02 -14.64
C CYS A 107 5.06 -6.53 -14.50
N VAL A 108 4.28 -5.69 -15.17
CA VAL A 108 4.32 -4.25 -14.95
C VAL A 108 3.70 -3.96 -13.58
N VAL A 109 4.42 -3.28 -12.70
CA VAL A 109 3.88 -2.82 -11.42
C VAL A 109 3.65 -1.32 -11.48
N VAL A 110 2.44 -0.88 -11.16
CA VAL A 110 2.07 0.54 -11.06
C VAL A 110 1.81 0.85 -9.59
N SER A 111 2.79 1.46 -8.91
CA SER A 111 2.64 1.93 -7.54
C SER A 111 1.88 3.26 -7.52
N VAL A 112 0.89 3.38 -6.64
CA VAL A 112 -0.01 4.53 -6.57
C VAL A 112 0.24 5.34 -5.30
N ASP A 113 0.40 6.65 -5.45
CA ASP A 113 0.57 7.63 -4.36
C ASP A 113 -0.79 8.24 -4.02
N TYR A 114 -1.64 7.44 -3.35
CA TYR A 114 -3.00 7.85 -3.02
C TYR A 114 -3.01 8.91 -1.90
N ARG A 115 -4.07 9.74 -1.84
CA ARG A 115 -4.22 10.75 -0.80
C ARG A 115 -4.27 10.14 0.60
N LEU A 116 -3.55 10.75 1.54
CA LEU A 116 -3.41 10.26 2.90
C LEU A 116 -4.36 10.97 3.88
N ALA A 117 -4.72 10.24 4.92
CA ALA A 117 -5.40 10.77 6.10
C ALA A 117 -4.40 11.44 7.05
N PRO A 118 -4.84 12.42 7.87
CA PRO A 118 -6.22 12.90 8.04
C PRO A 118 -6.65 14.00 7.05
N GLU A 119 -5.75 14.52 6.21
CA GLU A 119 -6.07 15.58 5.25
C GLU A 119 -7.15 15.14 4.25
N HIS A 120 -7.13 13.85 3.92
CA HIS A 120 -8.08 13.20 3.03
C HIS A 120 -8.56 11.89 3.66
N LYS A 121 -9.60 12.00 4.49
CA LYS A 121 -10.23 10.85 5.16
C LYS A 121 -10.94 9.94 4.16
N PHE A 122 -11.34 8.75 4.62
CA PHE A 122 -12.18 7.82 3.87
C PHE A 122 -13.38 8.55 3.24
N PRO A 123 -13.72 8.28 1.96
CA PRO A 123 -13.17 7.25 1.07
C PRO A 123 -12.03 7.71 0.14
N ALA A 124 -11.36 8.84 0.40
CA ALA A 124 -10.44 9.46 -0.58
C ALA A 124 -9.35 8.52 -1.14
N ALA A 125 -8.65 7.78 -0.27
CA ALA A 125 -7.62 6.82 -0.70
C ALA A 125 -8.17 5.69 -1.58
N LEU A 126 -9.38 5.21 -1.28
CA LEU A 126 -10.06 4.16 -2.04
C LEU A 126 -10.50 4.68 -3.42
N ASP A 127 -11.04 5.89 -3.47
CA ASP A 127 -11.43 6.56 -4.71
C ASP A 127 -10.22 6.76 -5.64
N ASP A 128 -9.10 7.23 -5.09
CA ASP A 128 -7.84 7.39 -5.83
C ASP A 128 -7.32 6.06 -6.37
N ALA A 129 -7.31 5.03 -5.52
CA ALA A 129 -6.85 3.69 -5.90
C ALA A 129 -7.70 3.08 -7.03
N TYR A 130 -9.03 3.21 -6.94
CA TYR A 130 -9.94 2.73 -7.98
C TYR A 130 -9.82 3.55 -9.28
N ALA A 131 -9.67 4.88 -9.18
CA ALA A 131 -9.43 5.75 -10.33
C ALA A 131 -8.11 5.42 -11.04
N ALA A 132 -7.04 5.16 -10.27
CA ALA A 132 -5.75 4.72 -10.81
C ALA A 132 -5.86 3.35 -11.51
N LEU A 133 -6.59 2.39 -10.93
CA LEU A 133 -6.87 1.10 -11.60
C LEU A 133 -7.58 1.31 -12.95
N LYS A 134 -8.64 2.14 -12.99
CA LYS A 134 -9.33 2.45 -14.23
C LYS A 134 -8.40 3.10 -15.26
N TRP A 135 -7.56 4.02 -14.82
CA TRP A 135 -6.57 4.66 -15.69
C TRP A 135 -5.57 3.64 -16.27
N VAL A 136 -5.05 2.73 -15.46
CA VAL A 136 -4.11 1.68 -15.91
C VAL A 136 -4.74 0.80 -17.00
N VAL A 137 -5.97 0.34 -16.79
CA VAL A 137 -6.69 -0.49 -17.78
C VAL A 137 -6.98 0.29 -19.05
N ALA A 138 -7.39 1.56 -18.95
CA ALA A 138 -7.67 2.42 -20.10
C ALA A 138 -6.42 2.74 -20.93
N ASN A 139 -5.23 2.75 -20.31
CA ASN A 139 -3.95 3.07 -20.97
C ASN A 139 -3.11 1.82 -21.26
N ALA A 140 -3.74 0.65 -21.38
CA ALA A 140 -3.04 -0.62 -21.52
C ALA A 140 -2.05 -0.68 -22.71
N ILE A 141 -2.41 -0.09 -23.85
CA ILE A 141 -1.55 -0.02 -25.04
C ILE A 141 -0.27 0.77 -24.75
N GLU A 142 -0.40 1.93 -24.09
CA GLU A 142 0.73 2.80 -23.76
C GLU A 142 1.65 2.16 -22.72
N LEU A 143 1.07 1.43 -21.77
CA LEU A 143 1.80 0.70 -20.74
C LEU A 143 2.37 -0.64 -21.24
N HIS A 144 2.04 -1.05 -22.47
CA HIS A 144 2.37 -2.35 -23.03
C HIS A 144 1.89 -3.53 -22.16
N ILE A 145 0.71 -3.38 -21.55
CA ILE A 145 0.08 -4.41 -20.71
C ILE A 145 -1.15 -5.01 -21.38
N ASP A 146 -1.54 -6.19 -20.90
CA ASP A 146 -2.75 -6.87 -21.28
C ASP A 146 -3.87 -6.48 -20.29
N PRO A 147 -4.91 -5.74 -20.73
CA PRO A 147 -5.99 -5.30 -19.84
C PRO A 147 -6.82 -6.46 -19.27
N ALA A 148 -6.74 -7.66 -19.87
CA ALA A 148 -7.38 -8.87 -19.34
C ALA A 148 -6.53 -9.59 -18.27
N ARG A 149 -5.29 -9.14 -18.02
CA ARG A 149 -4.38 -9.71 -17.01
C ARG A 149 -3.90 -8.66 -16.00
N VAL A 150 -4.85 -7.91 -15.45
CA VAL A 150 -4.61 -6.91 -14.41
C VAL A 150 -5.04 -7.43 -13.04
N GLY A 151 -4.16 -7.31 -12.06
CA GLY A 151 -4.45 -7.53 -10.65
C GLY A 151 -4.22 -6.28 -9.81
N VAL A 152 -4.67 -6.34 -8.56
CA VAL A 152 -4.39 -5.33 -7.53
C VAL A 152 -3.60 -5.94 -6.40
N GLY A 153 -2.84 -5.14 -5.66
CA GLY A 153 -2.09 -5.64 -4.52
C GLY A 153 -1.67 -4.55 -3.55
N GLY A 154 -1.28 -4.95 -2.36
CA GLY A 154 -0.76 -4.03 -1.37
C GLY A 154 -0.48 -4.71 -0.05
N ASP A 155 0.15 -3.96 0.84
CA ASP A 155 0.54 -4.41 2.17
C ASP A 155 -0.13 -3.62 3.28
N SER A 156 -0.54 -4.27 4.37
CA SER A 156 -1.22 -3.63 5.50
C SER A 156 -2.46 -2.83 5.07
N ALA A 157 -2.45 -1.50 5.24
CA ALA A 157 -3.49 -0.59 4.74
C ALA A 157 -3.60 -0.59 3.20
N GLY A 158 -2.50 -0.76 2.48
CA GLY A 158 -2.54 -0.97 1.03
C GLY A 158 -3.20 -2.30 0.65
N GLY A 159 -3.06 -3.33 1.49
CA GLY A 159 -3.78 -4.59 1.35
C GLY A 159 -5.29 -4.42 1.61
N ASN A 160 -5.66 -3.57 2.56
CA ASN A 160 -7.05 -3.15 2.76
C ASN A 160 -7.62 -2.49 1.50
N ILE A 161 -6.91 -1.48 0.97
CA ILE A 161 -7.29 -0.77 -0.25
C ILE A 161 -7.40 -1.75 -1.43
N ALA A 162 -6.46 -2.68 -1.60
CA ALA A 162 -6.50 -3.67 -2.68
C ALA A 162 -7.76 -4.55 -2.60
N ALA A 163 -8.11 -5.03 -1.40
CA ALA A 163 -9.33 -5.82 -1.19
C ALA A 163 -10.59 -4.99 -1.48
N ALA A 164 -10.65 -3.76 -0.99
CA ALA A 164 -11.78 -2.85 -1.21
C ALA A 164 -11.94 -2.47 -2.69
N VAL A 165 -10.86 -2.20 -3.41
CA VAL A 165 -10.86 -1.96 -4.86
C VAL A 165 -11.38 -3.20 -5.61
N ALA A 166 -10.99 -4.41 -5.20
CA ALA A 166 -11.47 -5.64 -5.83
C ALA A 166 -12.98 -5.83 -5.64
N LEU A 167 -13.51 -5.54 -4.43
CA LEU A 167 -14.94 -5.54 -4.17
C LEU A 167 -15.66 -4.48 -5.01
N MET A 168 -15.14 -3.25 -5.03
CA MET A 168 -15.70 -2.15 -5.82
C MET A 168 -15.75 -2.47 -7.32
N ALA A 169 -14.70 -3.10 -7.85
CA ALA A 169 -14.63 -3.51 -9.25
C ALA A 169 -15.65 -4.62 -9.58
N ARG A 170 -15.82 -5.60 -8.68
CA ARG A 170 -16.86 -6.62 -8.79
C ARG A 170 -18.24 -5.99 -8.83
N ASP A 171 -18.54 -5.11 -7.87
CA ASP A 171 -19.88 -4.54 -7.68
C ASP A 171 -20.26 -3.57 -8.79
N LYS A 172 -19.28 -2.84 -9.35
CA LYS A 172 -19.48 -1.98 -10.53
C LYS A 172 -19.41 -2.75 -11.86
N GLY A 173 -18.93 -3.99 -11.85
CA GLY A 173 -18.74 -4.83 -13.04
C GLY A 173 -17.54 -4.46 -13.92
N GLU A 174 -16.70 -3.52 -13.48
CA GLU A 174 -15.51 -3.05 -14.18
C GLU A 174 -14.48 -2.43 -13.22
N PRO A 175 -13.18 -2.38 -13.57
CA PRO A 175 -12.52 -3.24 -14.54
C PRO A 175 -12.47 -4.69 -14.05
N LYS A 176 -12.36 -5.67 -14.95
CA LYS A 176 -12.21 -7.08 -14.55
C LYS A 176 -10.81 -7.33 -14.00
N LEU A 177 -10.72 -7.84 -12.77
CA LEU A 177 -9.47 -8.22 -12.13
C LEU A 177 -9.28 -9.73 -12.18
N VAL A 178 -8.05 -10.17 -12.41
CA VAL A 178 -7.70 -11.61 -12.41
C VAL A 178 -6.96 -12.06 -11.15
N TYR A 179 -6.54 -11.13 -10.30
CA TYR A 179 -5.72 -11.42 -9.13
C TYR A 179 -5.81 -10.32 -8.07
N GLN A 180 -5.66 -10.72 -6.80
CA GLN A 180 -5.46 -9.82 -5.67
C GLN A 180 -4.31 -10.32 -4.77
N LEU A 181 -3.31 -9.47 -4.51
CA LEU A 181 -2.19 -9.75 -3.62
C LEU A 181 -2.37 -9.02 -2.29
N LEU A 182 -2.79 -9.76 -1.24
CA LEU A 182 -3.07 -9.18 0.08
C LEU A 182 -1.96 -9.54 1.07
N ILE A 183 -1.02 -8.63 1.31
CA ILE A 183 0.11 -8.86 2.21
C ILE A 183 -0.25 -8.34 3.61
N TYR A 184 -0.48 -9.24 4.58
CA TYR A 184 -0.92 -8.94 5.96
C TYR A 184 -2.01 -7.83 6.04
N PRO A 185 -3.10 -7.93 5.27
CA PRO A 185 -4.04 -6.82 5.08
C PRO A 185 -4.76 -6.44 6.38
N VAL A 186 -5.10 -5.16 6.51
CA VAL A 186 -6.12 -4.72 7.49
C VAL A 186 -7.50 -5.02 6.91
N ILE A 187 -8.32 -5.82 7.59
CA ILE A 187 -9.62 -6.28 7.05
C ILE A 187 -10.81 -6.08 7.99
N GLN A 188 -10.56 -5.54 9.19
CA GLN A 188 -11.61 -5.26 10.16
C GLN A 188 -11.17 -4.12 11.09
N ASN A 189 -12.13 -3.27 11.45
CA ASN A 189 -11.97 -2.28 12.52
C ASN A 189 -12.32 -2.91 13.89
N ASN A 190 -11.60 -3.97 14.27
CA ASN A 190 -11.79 -4.68 15.53
C ASN A 190 -10.46 -4.96 16.21
N PHE A 191 -10.26 -4.31 17.37
CA PHE A 191 -9.03 -4.37 18.15
C PHE A 191 -9.05 -5.39 19.29
N ASN A 192 -10.04 -6.30 19.31
CA ASN A 192 -10.27 -7.26 20.40
C ASN A 192 -10.10 -8.72 19.95
N THR A 193 -9.54 -8.96 18.75
CA THR A 193 -9.17 -10.33 18.35
C THR A 193 -8.05 -10.87 19.24
N GLU A 194 -7.90 -12.20 19.32
CA GLU A 194 -6.84 -12.82 20.10
C GLU A 194 -5.44 -12.28 19.73
N SER A 195 -5.17 -12.08 18.44
CA SER A 195 -3.87 -11.56 17.97
C SER A 195 -3.64 -10.11 18.39
N TYR A 196 -4.66 -9.25 18.33
CA TYR A 196 -4.55 -7.86 18.79
C TYR A 196 -4.23 -7.75 20.28
N LEU A 197 -4.83 -8.62 21.10
CA LEU A 197 -4.59 -8.64 22.54
C LEU A 197 -3.22 -9.24 22.88
N LYS A 198 -2.87 -10.35 22.24
CA LYS A 198 -1.63 -11.09 22.49
C LYS A 198 -0.38 -10.35 22.02
N TYR A 199 -0.46 -9.63 20.91
CA TYR A 199 0.68 -8.94 20.28
C TYR A 199 0.54 -7.41 20.34
N ALA A 200 -0.22 -6.91 21.32
CA ALA A 200 -0.53 -5.49 21.46
C ALA A 200 0.71 -4.58 21.50
N ASN A 201 1.84 -5.08 22.04
CA ASN A 201 3.07 -4.33 22.25
C ASN A 201 4.30 -5.22 22.02
N GLY A 202 5.43 -4.61 21.63
CA GLY A 202 6.74 -5.28 21.59
C GLY A 202 7.03 -6.09 20.32
N PHE A 203 6.11 -6.13 19.36
CA PHE A 203 6.24 -6.89 18.10
C PHE A 203 6.27 -5.99 16.85
N GLY A 204 6.67 -4.73 17.00
CA GLY A 204 6.64 -3.72 15.95
C GLY A 204 5.36 -2.90 16.09
N LEU A 205 4.47 -2.99 15.11
CA LEU A 205 3.17 -2.34 15.12
C LEU A 205 2.39 -2.70 16.40
N THR A 206 1.89 -1.68 17.08
CA THR A 206 1.14 -1.79 18.34
C THR A 206 -0.36 -1.68 18.11
N ARG A 207 -1.14 -2.12 19.11
CA ARG A 207 -2.60 -1.97 19.11
C ARG A 207 -3.02 -0.50 19.11
N ASP A 208 -2.33 0.34 19.88
CA ASP A 208 -2.67 1.77 20.00
C ASP A 208 -2.35 2.53 18.70
N GLU A 209 -1.29 2.15 18.00
CA GLU A 209 -1.00 2.66 16.65
C GLU A 209 -2.11 2.30 15.65
N MET A 210 -2.62 1.06 15.70
CA MET A 210 -3.74 0.67 14.85
C MET A 210 -5.01 1.49 15.14
N ILE A 211 -5.31 1.74 16.42
CA ILE A 211 -6.43 2.61 16.80
C ILE A 211 -6.22 4.03 16.26
N TRP A 212 -5.01 4.57 16.40
CA TRP A 212 -4.66 5.90 15.89
C TRP A 212 -4.80 5.99 14.37
N PHE A 213 -4.36 4.98 13.62
CA PHE A 213 -4.54 4.94 12.16
C PHE A 213 -6.01 4.98 11.76
N TRP A 214 -6.87 4.18 12.41
CA TRP A 214 -8.32 4.21 12.13
C TRP A 214 -8.96 5.56 12.49
N GLN A 215 -8.56 6.19 13.60
CA GLN A 215 -9.09 7.51 14.00
C GLN A 215 -8.76 8.62 12.98
N HIS A 216 -7.58 8.57 12.38
CA HIS A 216 -7.23 9.49 11.30
C HIS A 216 -7.95 9.15 10.00
N TYR A 217 -8.07 7.86 9.68
CA TYR A 217 -8.63 7.40 8.42
C TYR A 217 -10.13 7.66 8.27
N LEU A 218 -10.92 7.38 9.30
CA LEU A 218 -12.39 7.45 9.22
C LEU A 218 -12.88 8.89 9.28
N ALA A 219 -13.84 9.23 8.41
CA ALA A 219 -14.57 10.50 8.46
C ALA A 219 -15.65 10.45 9.53
N ASP A 220 -16.38 9.33 9.62
CA ASP A 220 -17.41 9.05 10.62
C ASP A 220 -17.25 7.63 11.22
N GLU A 221 -17.79 7.38 12.41
CA GLU A 221 -17.77 6.04 13.01
C GLU A 221 -18.56 5.01 12.17
N ALA A 222 -19.61 5.45 11.48
CA ALA A 222 -20.40 4.61 10.59
C ALA A 222 -19.59 4.04 9.43
N ASP A 223 -18.52 4.73 9.00
CA ASP A 223 -17.65 4.29 7.91
C ASP A 223 -16.93 2.97 8.23
N ALA A 224 -16.75 2.64 9.52
CA ALA A 224 -16.11 1.41 9.95
C ALA A 224 -16.94 0.14 9.73
N GLN A 225 -18.20 0.27 9.31
CA GLN A 225 -19.10 -0.86 9.04
C GLN A 225 -19.12 -1.27 7.56
N ASN A 226 -18.41 -0.54 6.68
CA ASN A 226 -18.36 -0.79 5.23
C ASN A 226 -17.33 -1.85 4.82
#